data_AF-A0A094QGT6-F1
#
_entry.id   AF-A0A094QGT6-F1
#
_cell.length_a   1.000
_cell.length_b   1.000
_cell.length_c   1.000
_cell.angle_alpha   90.00
_cell.angle_beta   90.00
_cell.angle_gamma   90.00
#
_symmetry.space_group_name_H-M   'P 1'
#
loop_
_entity.id
_entity.type
_entity.pdbx_description
1 polymer ?
#
loop_
_entity_poly.entity_id
_entity_poly.type
_entity_poly.pdbx_seq_one_letter_code
_entity_poly.pdbx_strand_id
1 'polypeptide(L)' 'MEIYPEDALWDEVIYLAYHIHWDLDRLLDLEHSDRVRLVEKVAALNRRALDEAKKIMA' A
#
# COMPACT_ATOMS: atom_id res chain seq x y z
N MET A 1 2.87 14.72 20.60
CA MET A 1 3.38 13.90 19.49
C MET A 1 2.82 12.51 19.72
N GLU A 2 1.81 12.12 18.96
CA GLU A 2 1.18 10.80 19.09
C GLU A 2 2.10 9.78 18.42
N ILE A 3 2.38 8.67 19.08
CA ILE A 3 3.23 7.61 18.54
C ILE A 3 2.46 6.93 17.43
N TYR A 4 3.05 6.80 16.24
CA TYR A 4 2.41 6.09 15.13
C TYR A 4 2.17 4.63 15.54
N PRO A 5 0.95 4.09 15.41
CA PRO A 5 0.67 2.73 15.83
C PRO A 5 1.52 1.72 15.07
N GLU A 6 2.14 0.78 15.79
CA GLU A 6 2.98 -0.25 15.21
C GLU A 6 2.21 -1.12 14.20
N ASP A 7 0.98 -1.51 14.54
CA ASP A 7 0.13 -2.31 13.66
C ASP A 7 -0.15 -1.60 12.33
N ALA A 8 -0.38 -0.27 12.37
CA ALA A 8 -0.60 0.52 11.16
C ALA A 8 0.65 0.54 10.25
N LEU A 9 1.85 0.60 10.82
CA LEU A 9 3.10 0.49 10.06
C LEU A 9 3.21 -0.87 9.36
N TRP A 10 2.94 -1.96 10.08
CA TRP A 10 3.00 -3.31 9.51
C TRP A 10 1.98 -3.51 8.41
N ASP A 11 0.75 -3.02 8.59
CA ASP A 11 -0.30 -3.08 7.57
C ASP A 11 0.12 -2.37 6.28
N GLU A 12 0.71 -1.17 6.39
CA GLU A 12 1.22 -0.42 5.24
C GLU A 12 2.34 -1.16 4.50
N VAL A 13 3.30 -1.71 5.25
CA VAL A 13 4.44 -2.45 4.71
C VAL A 13 3.97 -3.72 3.99
N ILE A 14 3.11 -4.51 4.63
CA ILE A 14 2.56 -5.74 4.05
C ILE A 14 1.73 -5.41 2.80
N TYR A 15 0.93 -4.34 2.86
CA TYR A 15 0.13 -3.89 1.72
C TYR A 15 1.01 -3.58 0.51
N LEU A 16 2.09 -2.82 0.70
CA LEU A 16 3.01 -2.49 -0.38
C LEU A 16 3.79 -3.72 -0.86
N ALA A 17 4.35 -4.53 0.04
CA ALA A 17 5.07 -5.75 -0.32
C ALA A 17 4.21 -6.69 -1.17
N TYR A 18 2.93 -6.84 -0.83
CA TYR A 18 2.01 -7.69 -1.57
C TYR A 18 1.71 -7.17 -2.99
N HIS A 19 1.55 -5.86 -3.17
CA HIS A 19 1.09 -5.30 -4.45
C HIS A 19 2.21 -4.86 -5.40
N ILE A 20 3.34 -4.39 -4.88
CA ILE A 20 4.45 -3.87 -5.70
C ILE A 20 5.71 -4.74 -5.59
N HIS A 21 5.68 -5.80 -4.76
CA HIS A 21 6.72 -6.83 -4.65
C HIS A 21 8.12 -6.31 -4.33
N TRP A 22 8.19 -5.18 -3.63
CA TRP A 22 9.45 -4.69 -3.07
C TRP A 22 9.80 -5.47 -1.81
N ASP A 23 11.09 -5.62 -1.56
CA ASP A 23 11.63 -6.23 -0.36
C ASP A 23 11.37 -5.37 0.89
N LEU A 24 11.45 -6.03 2.06
CA LEU A 24 11.15 -5.39 3.33
C LEU A 24 12.11 -4.24 3.64
N ASP A 25 13.40 -4.41 3.39
CA ASP A 25 14.43 -3.40 3.70
C ASP A 25 14.15 -2.11 2.95
N ARG A 26 13.85 -2.21 1.64
CA ARG A 26 13.47 -1.06 0.82
C ARG A 26 12.20 -0.35 1.30
N LEU A 27 11.22 -1.09 1.83
CA LEU A 27 9.98 -0.51 2.33
C LEU A 27 10.16 0.18 3.69
N LEU A 28 11.04 -0.35 4.54
CA LEU A 28 11.38 0.24 5.84
C LEU A 28 12.22 1.52 5.70
N ASP A 29 12.98 1.65 4.61
CA ASP A 29 13.75 2.87 4.28
C ASP A 29 12.91 4.04 3.78
N LEU A 30 11.61 3.84 3.51
CA LEU A 30 10.72 4.92 3.07
C LEU A 30 10.44 5.92 4.20
N GLU A 31 10.49 7.21 3.87
CA GLU A 31 9.91 8.24 4.75
C GLU A 31 8.43 7.92 5.01
N HIS A 32 7.98 8.18 6.24
CA HIS A 32 6.60 7.87 6.65
C HIS A 32 5.55 8.48 5.70
N SER A 33 5.73 9.74 5.32
CA SER A 33 4.87 10.47 4.37
C SER A 33 4.83 9.84 2.98
N ASP A 34 5.97 9.34 2.50
CA ASP A 34 6.07 8.70 1.20
C ASP A 34 5.43 7.32 1.21
N ARG A 35 5.61 6.55 2.29
CA ARG A 35 4.95 5.26 2.46
C ARG A 35 3.43 5.39 2.48
N VAL A 36 2.89 6.33 3.27
CA VAL A 36 1.45 6.64 3.31
C VAL A 36 0.95 7.01 1.92
N ARG A 37 1.65 7.91 1.22
CA ARG A 37 1.31 8.31 -0.15
C ARG A 37 1.31 7.12 -1.12
N LEU A 38 2.29 6.23 -1.04
CA LEU A 38 2.36 5.04 -1.88
C LEU A 38 1.17 4.12 -1.64
N VAL A 39 0.81 3.86 -0.38
CA VAL A 39 -0.36 3.05 -0.01
C VAL A 39 -1.63 3.61 -0.66
N GLU A 40 -1.86 4.93 -0.55
CA GLU A 40 -3.01 5.58 -1.17
C GLU A 40 -3.05 5.40 -2.70
N LYS A 41 -1.91 5.57 -3.36
CA LYS A 41 -1.82 5.46 -4.83
C LYS A 41 -2.00 4.03 -5.32
N VAL A 42 -1.36 3.06 -4.66
CA VAL A 42 -1.49 1.63 -4.97
C VAL A 42 -2.94 1.18 -4.75
N ALA A 43 -3.58 1.59 -3.65
CA ALA A 43 -4.98 1.29 -3.40
C ALA A 43 -5.93 1.89 -4.45
N ALA A 44 -5.66 3.10 -4.92
CA ALA A 44 -6.44 3.69 -6.01
C ALA A 44 -6.30 2.91 -7.33
N LEU A 45 -5.09 2.44 -7.67
CA LEU A 45 -4.86 1.60 -8.85
C LEU A 45 -5.58 0.26 -8.74
N ASN A 46 -5.48 -0.40 -7.59
CA ASN A 46 -6.13 -1.69 -7.36
C ASN A 46 -7.66 -1.60 -7.43
N ARG A 47 -8.26 -0.54 -6.87
CA ARG A 47 -9.70 -0.30 -7.01
C ARG A 47 -10.12 -0.16 -8.47
N ARG A 48 -9.40 0.64 -9.25
CA ARG A 48 -9.68 0.81 -10.69
C ARG A 48 -9.53 -0.51 -11.45
N ALA A 49 -8.47 -1.28 -11.19
CA ALA A 49 -8.27 -2.57 -11.82
C ALA A 49 -9.40 -3.56 -11.50
N LEU A 50 -9.84 -3.60 -10.24
CA LEU A 50 -10.97 -4.43 -9.80
C LEU A 50 -12.28 -4.01 -10.47
N ASP A 51 -12.54 -2.70 -10.56
CA ASP A 51 -13.76 -2.19 -11.20
C ASP A 51 -13.80 -2.53 -12.70
N GLU A 52 -12.67 -2.41 -13.41
CA GLU A 52 -12.59 -2.84 -14.81
C GLU A 52 -12.76 -4.36 -14.96
N ALA A 53 -12.17 -5.16 -14.08
CA ALA A 53 -12.35 -6.61 -14.09
C ALA A 53 -13.82 -7.01 -13.88
N LYS A 54 -14.53 -6.34 -12.97
CA LYS A 54 -15.96 -6.58 -12.73
C LYS A 54 -16.82 -6.27 -13.95
N LYS A 55 -16.48 -5.22 -14.72
CA LYS A 55 -17.20 -4.89 -15.97
C LYS A 55 -17.05 -5.97 -17.05
N ILE A 56 -15.90 -6.66 -17.08
CA ILE A 56 -15.65 -7.75 -18.04
C ILE A 56 -16.44 -9.01 -17.66
N MET A 57 -16.65 -9.24 -16.36
CA MET A 57 -17.32 -10.44 -15.83
C MET A 57 -18.85 -10.33 -15.73
N ALA A 58 -19.41 -9.14 -15.96
CA ALA A 58 -20.85 -8.86 -15.94
C ALA A 58 -21.45 -8.93 -17.34
#